data_AF-A0A5B9MLP6-F1
#
_entry.id   AF-A0A5B9MLP6-F1
#
_cell.length_a   1.000
_cell.length_b   1.000
_cell.length_c   1.000
_cell.angle_alpha   90.00
_cell.angle_beta   90.00
_cell.angle_gamma   90.00
#
_symmetry.space_group_name_H-M   'P 1'
#
loop_
_entity.id
_entity.type
_entity.pdbx_description
1 polymer ?
#
loop_
_entity_poly.entity_id
_entity_poly.type
_entity_poly.pdbx_seq_one_letter_code
_entity_poly.pdbx_strand_id
1 'polypeptide(L)' 'MPEQALDIDRRVRLSIAVGRYVRSANRFNEVSREFTEACDSLRKQLGPSQRFVTQADFKHYLVSSDRAGNLNVETI' A
#
# COMPACT_ATOMS: atom_id res chain seq x y z
N MET A 1 -27.52 33.92 5.90
CA MET A 1 -27.98 32.51 5.92
C MET A 1 -27.33 31.87 7.12
N PRO A 2 -28.06 31.55 8.20
CA PRO A 2 -27.42 30.92 9.35
C PRO A 2 -26.95 29.53 8.92
N GLU A 3 -25.68 29.21 9.20
CA GLU A 3 -25.17 27.85 9.06
C GLU A 3 -26.12 26.91 9.82
N GLN A 4 -26.76 25.99 9.10
CA GLN A 4 -27.52 24.92 9.74
C GLN A 4 -26.53 24.10 10.56
N ALA A 5 -26.46 24.39 11.85
CA ALA A 5 -25.70 23.62 12.81
C ALA A 5 -26.01 22.14 12.58
N LEU A 6 -24.96 21.32 12.40
CA LEU A 6 -25.14 19.89 12.20
C LEU A 6 -26.01 19.35 13.32
N ASP A 7 -27.14 18.73 12.98
CA ASP A 7 -27.97 17.98 13.92
C ASP A 7 -27.11 16.91 14.65
N ILE A 8 -27.47 16.61 15.89
CA ILE A 8 -26.75 15.69 16.77
C ILE A 8 -26.60 14.32 16.09
N ASP A 9 -27.64 13.79 15.46
CA ASP A 9 -27.57 12.47 14.83
C ASP A 9 -26.58 12.49 13.64
N ARG A 10 -26.56 13.58 12.87
CA ARG A 10 -25.58 13.76 11.80
C ARG A 10 -24.15 13.83 12.36
N ARG A 11 -23.93 14.51 13.48
CA ARG A 11 -22.61 14.58 14.13
C ARG A 11 -22.15 13.20 14.59
N VAL A 12 -23.02 12.43 15.26
CA VAL A 12 -22.69 11.08 15.73
C VAL A 12 -22.31 10.16 14.56
N ARG A 13 -23.10 10.17 13.47
CA ARG A 13 -22.78 9.38 12.27
C ARG A 13 -21.43 9.76 11.67
N LEU A 14 -21.13 11.06 11.59
CA LEU A 14 -19.83 11.55 11.10
C LEU A 14 -18.69 11.10 12.01
N SER A 15 -18.82 11.21 13.33
CA SER A 15 -17.80 10.75 14.28
C SER A 15 -17.51 9.25 14.14
N ILE A 16 -18.53 8.42 13.94
CA ILE A 16 -18.36 6.98 13.69
C ILE A 16 -17.61 6.74 12.38
N ALA A 17 -17.99 7.45 11.31
CA ALA A 17 -17.34 7.34 10.00
C ALA A 17 -15.87 7.78 10.06
N VAL A 18 -15.57 8.90 10.71
CA VAL A 18 -14.21 9.38 10.95
C VAL A 18 -13.39 8.36 11.74
N GLY A 19 -13.98 7.77 12.79
CA GLY A 19 -13.30 6.72 13.55
C GLY A 19 -12.94 5.49 12.69
N ARG A 20 -13.82 5.08 11.77
CA ARG A 20 -13.53 4.02 10.80
C ARG A 20 -12.42 4.43 9.84
N TYR A 21 -12.48 5.65 9.32
CA TYR A 21 -11.45 6.20 8.44
C TYR A 21 -10.07 6.20 9.11
N VAL A 22 -9.95 6.74 10.32
CA VAL A 22 -8.66 6.82 11.04
C VAL A 22 -8.04 5.44 11.25
N ARG A 23 -8.86 4.45 11.66
CA ARG A 23 -8.36 3.07 11.82
C ARG A 23 -7.89 2.46 10.51
N SER A 24 -8.65 2.64 9.43
CA SER A 24 -8.26 2.17 8.10
C SER A 24 -7.00 2.86 7.60
N ALA A 25 -6.87 4.17 7.81
CA ALA A 25 -5.69 4.94 7.42
C ALA A 25 -4.45 4.47 8.17
N ASN A 26 -4.55 4.21 9.48
CA ASN A 26 -3.45 3.68 10.27
C ASN A 26 -2.99 2.30 9.75
N ARG A 27 -3.93 1.37 9.52
CA ARG A 27 -3.61 0.05 8.96
C ARG A 27 -3.02 0.14 7.56
N PHE A 28 -3.53 1.04 6.71
CA PHE A 28 -2.97 1.28 5.39
C PHE A 28 -1.53 1.78 5.47
N ASN A 29 -1.23 2.72 6.36
CA ASN A 29 0.12 3.24 6.54
C ASN A 29 1.10 2.17 7.03
N GLU A 30 0.67 1.32 7.97
CA GLU A 30 1.47 0.20 8.48
C GLU A 30 1.80 -0.80 7.36
N VAL A 31 0.79 -1.26 6.62
CA VAL A 31 0.97 -2.20 5.50
C VAL A 31 1.77 -1.58 4.36
N SER A 32 1.56 -0.29 4.07
CA SER A 32 2.32 0.43 3.03
C SER A 32 3.79 0.56 3.39
N ARG A 33 4.10 0.77 4.68
CA ARG A 33 5.50 0.79 5.16
C ARG A 33 6.15 -0.57 4.99
N GLU A 34 5.49 -1.65 5.44
CA GLU A 34 5.99 -3.02 5.27
C GLU A 34 6.23 -3.37 3.79
N PHE A 35 5.27 -3.02 2.92
CA PHE A 35 5.41 -3.22 1.48
C PHE A 35 6.59 -2.45 0.88
N THR A 36 6.79 -1.20 1.32
CA THR A 36 7.91 -0.36 0.86
C THR A 36 9.26 -0.94 1.30
N GLU A 37 9.35 -1.40 2.56
CA GLU A 37 10.55 -2.05 3.10
C GLU A 37 10.89 -3.35 2.33
N ALA A 38 9.87 -4.14 1.97
CA ALA A 38 10.04 -5.33 1.14
C ALA A 38 10.56 -4.98 -0.27
N CYS A 39 10.01 -3.94 -0.89
CA CYS A 39 10.48 -3.45 -2.18
C CYS A 39 11.95 -3.00 -2.12
N ASP A 40 12.32 -2.24 -1.09
CA ASP A 40 13.69 -1.76 -0.93
C ASP A 40 14.68 -2.90 -0.63
N SER A 41 14.26 -3.90 0.12
CA SER A 41 15.05 -5.12 0.34
C SER A 41 15.30 -5.87 -0.98
N LEU A 42 14.25 -6.06 -1.80
CA LEU A 42 14.37 -6.69 -3.11
C LEU A 42 15.28 -5.91 -4.06
N ARG A 43 15.13 -4.58 -4.13
CA ARG A 43 15.98 -3.70 -4.96
C ARG A 43 17.47 -3.80 -4.58
N LYS A 44 17.78 -3.93 -3.29
CA LYS A 44 19.16 -4.10 -2.82
C LYS A 44 19.79 -5.43 -3.23
N GLN A 45 18.98 -6.49 -3.32
CA GLN A 45 19.45 -7.84 -3.64
C GLN A 45 19.54 -8.09 -5.15
N LEU A 46 18.51 -7.68 -5.90
CA LEU A 46 18.43 -7.78 -7.36
C LEU A 46 19.08 -6.55 -7.98
N GLY A 47 20.39 -6.44 -8.13
CA GLY A 47 21.03 -5.25 -8.72
C GLY A 47 20.37 -4.71 -10.03
N PRO A 48 20.74 -3.51 -10.50
CA PRO A 48 20.08 -2.86 -11.63
C PRO A 48 20.13 -3.69 -12.92
N SER A 49 19.07 -3.58 -13.74
CA SER A 49 18.93 -4.31 -15.02
C SER A 49 18.98 -5.83 -14.91
N GLN A 50 18.57 -6.38 -13.76
CA GLN A 50 18.46 -7.81 -13.55
C GLN A 50 17.01 -8.28 -13.60
N ARG A 51 16.81 -9.54 -13.94
CA ARG A 51 15.49 -10.20 -13.90
C ARG A 51 15.62 -11.66 -13.53
N PHE A 52 14.63 -12.19 -12.84
CA PHE A 52 14.54 -13.60 -12.51
C PHE A 52 13.09 -14.05 -12.41
N VAL A 53 12.87 -15.35 -12.55
CA VAL A 53 11.57 -15.98 -12.31
C VAL A 53 11.61 -16.63 -10.93
N THR A 54 10.54 -16.46 -10.17
CA THR A 54 10.36 -17.11 -8.87
C THR A 54 8.95 -17.65 -8.71
N GLN A 55 8.76 -18.53 -7.74
CA GLN A 55 7.44 -19.04 -7.36
C GLN A 55 7.12 -18.62 -5.93
N ALA A 56 5.93 -18.06 -5.71
CA ALA A 56 5.40 -17.75 -4.39
C ALA A 56 3.88 -17.99 -4.38
N ASP A 57 3.33 -18.49 -3.27
CA ASP A 57 1.89 -18.76 -3.14
C ASP A 57 1.27 -19.48 -4.34
N PHE A 58 1.95 -20.52 -4.82
CA PHE A 58 1.55 -21.35 -5.98
C PHE A 58 1.44 -20.62 -7.33
N LYS A 59 2.00 -19.40 -7.43
CA LYS A 59 2.06 -18.62 -8.68
C LYS A 59 3.50 -18.33 -9.08
N HIS A 60 3.74 -18.21 -10.38
CA HIS A 60 5.03 -17.78 -10.91
C HIS A 60 5.04 -16.27 -11.10
N TYR A 61 6.19 -15.67 -10.83
CA TYR A 61 6.41 -14.24 -10.97
C TYR A 61 7.69 -13.98 -11.76
N LEU A 62 7.62 -13.04 -12.68
CA LEU A 62 8.79 -12.37 -13.24
C LEU A 62 9.08 -11.14 -12.39
N VAL A 63 10.24 -11.14 -11.75
CA VAL A 63 10.75 -10.00 -11.00
C VAL A 63 11.85 -9.35 -11.83
N SER A 64 11.78 -8.04 -12.02
CA SER A 64 12.79 -7.28 -12.78
C SER A 64 13.08 -5.93 -12.14
N SER A 65 14.30 -5.44 -12.35
CA SER A 65 14.71 -4.07 -12.02
C SER A 65 15.17 -3.35 -13.28
N ASP A 66 14.76 -2.09 -13.45
CA ASP A 66 15.27 -1.27 -14.56
C ASP A 66 16.67 -0.69 -14.25
N ARG A 67 17.20 0.16 -15.13
CA ARG A 67 18.51 0.83 -14.93
C ARG A 67 18.53 1.80 -13.75
N ALA A 68 17.38 2.34 -13.37
CA ALA A 68 17.22 3.20 -12.20
C ALA A 68 16.97 2.40 -10.91
N GLY A 69 16.89 1.07 -10.99
CA GLY A 69 16.57 0.21 -9.86
C GLY A 69 15.07 0.19 -9.51
N ASN A 70 14.20 0.68 -10.39
CA ASN A 70 12.77 0.54 -10.20
C ASN A 70 12.39 -0.94 -10.33
N LEU A 71 11.73 -1.45 -9.29
CA LEU A 71 11.31 -2.84 -9.19
C LEU A 71 9.96 -3.03 -9.89
N ASN A 72 9.86 -4.10 -10.67
CA ASN A 72 8.62 -4.58 -11.27
C ASN A 72 8.43 -6.07 -10.94
N VAL A 73 7.21 -6.43 -10.57
CA VAL A 73 6.82 -7.81 -10.20
C VAL A 73 5.53 -8.14 -10.93
N GLU A 74 5.59 -9.09 -11.86
CA GLU A 74 4.47 -9.48 -12.72
C GLU A 74 4.20 -10.97 -12.58
N THR A 75 2.94 -11.38 -12.57
CA THR A 75 2.55 -12.80 -12.62
C THR A 75 2.65 -13.33 -14.05
N ILE A 76 3.20 -14.54 -14.21
CA ILE A 76 3.36 -15.22 -15.51
C ILE A 76 2.81 -16.64 -15.50
#